data_AF-A0A484NGR6-F1
#
_entry.id   AF-A0A484NGR6-F1
#
_cell.length_a   1.000
_cell.length_b   1.000
_cell.length_c   1.000
_cell.angle_alpha   90.00
_cell.angle_beta   90.00
_cell.angle_gamma   90.00
#
_symmetry.space_group_name_H-M   'P 1'
#
loop_
_entity.id
_entity.type
_entity.pdbx_description
1 polymer ?
#
loop_
_entity_poly.entity_id
_entity_poly.type
_entity_poly.pdbx_seq_one_letter_code
_entity_poly.pdbx_strand_id
1 'polypeptide(L)'
;MLPGQSGFYTYAIYEHLQGWPDVDIGQTRVAIKLQRRLFNYMAISDDIQREMPSDNDRSIGKTLDYKEAVLLTNPSNPTMKGEVDDKYQYSLENKDIKVHGWISPNPHVGFWIITGADEFRSGGPIRQDLTSHVGPTALSV
;
A
#
# COMPACT_ATOMS: atom_id res chain seq x y z
N MET A 1 13.03 4.50 17.94
CA MET A 1 12.01 5.56 18.03
C MET A 1 12.62 6.77 18.71
N LEU A 2 12.38 7.97 18.19
CA LEU A 2 12.85 9.20 18.84
C LEU A 2 11.85 9.59 19.95
N PRO A 3 12.31 9.90 21.16
CA PRO A 3 11.43 10.34 22.25
C PRO A 3 10.53 11.50 21.81
N GLY A 4 9.23 11.40 22.09
CA GLY A 4 8.25 12.44 21.77
C GLY A 4 7.80 12.50 20.30
N GLN A 5 8.30 11.64 19.41
CA GLN A 5 7.86 11.57 18.02
C GLN A 5 6.91 10.41 17.76
N SER A 6 5.84 10.68 17.00
CA SER A 6 4.89 9.66 16.55
C SER A 6 5.39 9.04 15.25
N GLY A 7 6.13 7.94 15.37
CA GLY A 7 6.61 7.19 14.21
C GLY A 7 7.87 6.38 14.48
N PHE A 8 8.28 5.62 13.47
CA PHE A 8 9.53 4.87 13.46
C PHE A 8 10.12 4.88 12.06
N TYR A 9 11.45 4.77 11.99
CA TYR A 9 12.20 4.66 10.75
C TYR A 9 12.50 3.19 10.49
N THR A 10 12.34 2.76 9.25
CA THR A 10 12.67 1.41 8.80
C THR A 10 13.81 1.47 7.81
N TYR A 11 14.75 0.54 7.94
CA TYR A 11 15.80 0.31 6.97
C TYR A 11 16.08 -1.20 6.91
N ALA A 12 16.67 -1.65 5.81
CA ALA A 12 17.18 -3.00 5.65
C ALA A 12 18.60 -2.92 5.11
N ILE A 13 19.47 -3.78 5.63
CA ILE A 13 20.85 -3.91 5.15
C ILE A 13 20.96 -5.33 4.60
N TYR A 14 21.38 -5.43 3.34
CA TYR A 14 21.63 -6.68 2.66
C TYR A 14 23.13 -6.82 2.47
N GLU A 15 23.68 -7.96 2.89
CA GLU A 15 25.09 -8.29 2.73
C GLU A 15 25.19 -9.68 2.07
N HIS A 16 26.04 -9.77 1.04
CA HIS A 16 26.38 -11.02 0.38
C HIS A 16 27.91 -11.17 0.42
N LEU A 17 28.38 -12.14 1.21
CA LEU A 17 29.81 -12.32 1.47
C LEU A 17 30.46 -13.23 0.42
N GLN A 18 31.77 -13.05 0.26
CA GLN A 18 32.56 -13.88 -0.65
C GLN A 18 32.40 -15.38 -0.32
N GLY A 19 32.10 -16.17 -1.34
CA GLY A 19 31.92 -17.62 -1.23
C GLY A 19 30.49 -18.06 -0.89
N TRP A 20 29.56 -17.13 -0.66
CA TRP A 20 28.14 -17.47 -0.51
C TRP A 20 27.53 -17.89 -1.86
N PRO A 21 26.51 -18.77 -1.85
CA PRO A 21 25.81 -19.17 -3.05
C PRO A 21 25.07 -18.00 -3.68
N ASP A 22 24.67 -18.16 -4.94
CA ASP A 22 23.83 -17.20 -5.64
C ASP A 22 22.49 -16.99 -4.92
N VAL A 23 22.00 -15.76 -4.93
CA VAL A 23 20.75 -15.35 -4.27
C VAL A 23 19.96 -14.44 -5.21
N ASP A 24 18.70 -14.78 -5.43
CA ASP A 24 17.76 -13.95 -6.18
C ASP A 24 16.69 -13.39 -5.24
N ILE A 25 16.67 -12.06 -5.10
CA ILE A 25 15.64 -11.31 -4.37
C ILE A 25 14.80 -10.54 -5.39
N GLY A 26 13.67 -11.14 -5.79
CA GLY A 26 12.77 -10.50 -6.74
C GLY A 26 12.08 -9.24 -6.21
N GLN A 27 11.93 -9.10 -4.88
CA GLN A 27 11.34 -7.91 -4.27
C GLN A 27 11.69 -7.76 -2.79
N THR A 28 11.98 -6.53 -2.40
CA THR A 28 12.07 -6.07 -1.02
C THR A 28 10.97 -5.05 -0.74
N ARG A 29 10.30 -5.15 0.40
CA ARG A 29 9.37 -4.14 0.90
C ARG A 29 9.06 -4.33 2.38
N VAL A 30 8.68 -3.26 3.05
CA VAL A 30 8.01 -3.31 4.36
C VAL A 30 6.51 -3.24 4.12
N ALA A 31 5.75 -4.20 4.67
CA ALA A 31 4.30 -4.22 4.57
C ALA A 31 3.68 -4.02 5.96
N ILE A 32 2.89 -2.96 6.12
CA ILE A 32 2.23 -2.62 7.37
C ILE A 32 0.74 -2.85 7.20
N LYS A 33 0.19 -3.81 7.95
CA LYS A 33 -1.24 -4.10 7.99
C LYS A 33 -1.87 -3.41 9.18
N LEU A 34 -2.74 -2.45 8.90
CA LEU A 34 -3.43 -1.67 9.92
C LEU A 34 -4.71 -2.37 10.38
N GLN A 35 -5.27 -1.89 11.49
CA GLN A 35 -6.50 -2.45 12.04
C GLN A 35 -7.70 -2.15 11.12
N ARG A 36 -8.24 -3.20 10.50
CA ARG A 36 -9.36 -3.17 9.54
C ARG A 36 -10.57 -2.33 9.96
N ARG A 37 -10.90 -2.32 11.24
CA ARG A 37 -12.07 -1.59 11.77
C ARG A 37 -11.85 -0.09 11.95
N LEU A 38 -10.59 0.34 12.01
CA LEU A 38 -10.24 1.74 12.25
C LEU A 38 -9.96 2.45 10.93
N PHE A 39 -9.20 1.83 10.05
CA PHE A 39 -8.71 2.45 8.81
C PHE A 39 -9.52 2.00 7.60
N ASN A 40 -10.40 2.88 7.10
CA ASN A 40 -11.23 2.65 5.91
C ASN A 40 -11.02 3.69 4.81
N TYR A 41 -10.34 4.81 5.08
CA TYR A 41 -10.07 5.85 4.09
C TYR A 41 -8.59 5.82 3.70
N MET A 42 -8.31 5.70 2.41
CA MET A 42 -6.95 5.66 1.87
C MET A 42 -6.65 6.97 1.15
N ALA A 43 -5.42 7.45 1.31
CA ALA A 43 -4.93 8.65 0.63
C ALA A 43 -3.51 8.39 0.10
N ILE A 44 -3.33 8.53 -1.21
CA ILE A 44 -2.07 8.30 -1.93
C ILE A 44 -1.59 9.58 -2.59
N SER A 45 -2.50 10.32 -3.22
CA SER A 45 -2.27 11.64 -3.79
C SER A 45 -3.55 12.45 -3.71
N ASP A 46 -3.49 13.72 -4.12
CA ASP A 46 -4.68 14.59 -4.17
C ASP A 46 -5.80 13.99 -5.04
N ASP A 47 -5.42 13.30 -6.12
CA ASP A 47 -6.34 12.66 -7.07
C ASP A 47 -6.68 11.20 -6.72
N ILE A 48 -5.90 10.58 -5.82
CA ILE A 48 -6.07 9.17 -5.42
C ILE A 48 -6.30 9.12 -3.90
N GLN A 49 -7.54 9.41 -3.52
CA GLN A 49 -8.01 9.28 -2.15
C GLN A 49 -9.49 8.90 -2.13
N ARG A 50 -9.86 7.96 -1.27
CA ARG A 50 -11.24 7.47 -1.16
C ARG A 50 -11.45 6.59 0.06
N GLU A 51 -12.71 6.40 0.41
CA GLU A 51 -13.09 5.23 1.19
C GLU A 51 -12.83 3.96 0.35
N MET A 52 -12.20 2.97 0.99
CA MET A 52 -11.82 1.73 0.36
C MET A 52 -12.80 0.61 0.67
N PRO A 53 -13.07 -0.31 -0.28
CA PRO A 53 -13.80 -1.53 0.04
C PRO A 53 -13.05 -2.34 1.10
N SER A 54 -13.76 -3.16 1.86
CA SER A 54 -13.12 -4.08 2.81
C SER A 54 -12.59 -5.33 2.10
N ASP A 55 -11.67 -6.06 2.76
CA ASP A 55 -11.24 -7.39 2.31
C ASP A 55 -12.43 -8.35 2.09
N ASN A 56 -13.46 -8.23 2.94
CA ASN A 56 -14.66 -9.04 2.83
C ASN A 56 -15.47 -8.67 1.59
N ASP A 57 -15.62 -7.38 1.29
CA ASP A 57 -16.32 -6.90 0.09
C ASP A 57 -15.67 -7.44 -1.18
N ARG A 58 -14.34 -7.50 -1.20
CA ARG A 58 -13.60 -8.15 -2.28
C ARG A 58 -13.81 -9.65 -2.31
N SER A 59 -13.78 -10.33 -1.17
CA SER A 59 -13.91 -11.80 -1.13
C SER A 59 -15.27 -12.33 -1.60
N ILE A 60 -16.34 -11.55 -1.42
CA ILE A 60 -17.70 -11.88 -1.90
C ILE A 60 -17.99 -11.27 -3.27
N GLY A 61 -17.06 -10.47 -3.80
CA GLY A 61 -17.12 -9.89 -5.13
C GLY A 61 -16.86 -10.92 -6.22
N LYS A 62 -16.92 -10.47 -7.47
CA LYS A 62 -16.62 -11.31 -8.64
C LYS A 62 -15.22 -10.97 -9.13
N THR A 63 -14.27 -11.89 -8.93
CA THR A 63 -12.96 -11.82 -9.60
C THR A 63 -13.15 -11.78 -11.12
N LEU A 64 -12.45 -10.88 -11.78
CA LEU A 64 -12.46 -10.73 -13.23
C LEU A 64 -11.36 -11.60 -13.87
N ASP A 65 -10.90 -11.25 -15.06
CA ASP A 65 -9.90 -12.04 -15.78
C ASP A 65 -8.54 -12.10 -15.03
N TYR A 66 -8.24 -11.09 -14.22
CA TYR A 66 -7.05 -11.04 -13.36
C TYR A 66 -7.46 -11.19 -11.88
N LYS A 67 -6.69 -11.98 -11.13
CA LYS A 67 -6.95 -12.23 -9.70
C LYS A 67 -6.87 -10.96 -8.84
N GLU A 68 -6.15 -9.94 -9.30
CA GLU A 68 -6.01 -8.65 -8.66
C GLU A 68 -7.24 -7.74 -8.83
N ALA A 69 -8.06 -7.98 -9.87
CA ALA A 69 -9.22 -7.18 -10.23
C ALA A 69 -10.52 -7.85 -9.78
N VAL A 70 -11.31 -7.14 -8.97
CA VAL A 70 -12.55 -7.66 -8.39
C VAL A 70 -13.68 -6.66 -8.61
N LEU A 71 -14.76 -7.11 -9.25
CA LEU A 71 -16.01 -6.38 -9.35
C LEU A 71 -16.79 -6.48 -8.03
N LEU A 72 -17.10 -5.33 -7.43
CA LEU A 72 -17.86 -5.23 -6.19
C LEU A 72 -19.36 -5.42 -6.47
N THR A 73 -19.87 -6.62 -6.22
CA THR A 73 -21.27 -6.99 -6.53
C THR A 73 -22.25 -6.65 -5.40
N ASN A 74 -21.82 -6.82 -4.15
CA ASN A 74 -22.61 -6.55 -2.96
C ASN A 74 -21.74 -5.99 -1.80
N PRO A 75 -21.07 -4.84 -1.99
CA PRO A 75 -20.20 -4.26 -0.97
C PRO A 75 -20.99 -3.71 0.22
N SER A 76 -20.34 -3.67 1.37
CA SER A 76 -20.84 -3.07 2.61
C SER A 76 -21.22 -1.60 2.47
N ASN A 77 -20.46 -0.83 1.68
CA ASN A 77 -20.86 0.50 1.22
C ASN A 77 -21.56 0.39 -0.15
N PRO A 78 -22.89 0.62 -0.24
CA PRO A 78 -23.65 0.46 -1.48
C PRO A 78 -23.21 1.40 -2.62
N THR A 79 -22.56 2.52 -2.32
CA THR A 79 -22.09 3.46 -3.37
C THR A 79 -20.98 2.86 -4.22
N MET A 80 -20.26 1.87 -3.70
CA MET A 80 -19.17 1.18 -4.41
C MET A 80 -19.66 0.03 -5.29
N LYS A 81 -20.97 -0.24 -5.30
CA LYS A 81 -21.53 -1.36 -6.07
C LYS A 81 -21.34 -1.11 -7.57
N GLY A 82 -20.78 -2.10 -8.25
CA GLY A 82 -20.48 -2.04 -9.68
C GLY A 82 -19.09 -1.48 -9.99
N GLU A 83 -18.35 -0.99 -8.99
CA GLU A 83 -16.96 -0.61 -9.17
C GLU A 83 -16.03 -1.83 -9.25
N VAL A 84 -14.90 -1.66 -9.93
CA VAL A 84 -13.81 -2.63 -9.95
C VAL A 84 -12.71 -2.12 -9.03
N ASP A 85 -12.36 -2.92 -8.03
CA ASP A 85 -11.16 -2.71 -7.24
C ASP A 85 -10.01 -3.51 -7.85
N ASP A 86 -8.94 -2.83 -8.25
CA ASP A 86 -7.72 -3.43 -8.78
C ASP A 86 -6.52 -3.02 -7.91
N LYS A 87 -5.74 -4.01 -7.48
CA LYS A 87 -4.52 -3.82 -6.70
C LYS A 87 -3.56 -2.79 -7.32
N TYR A 88 -3.41 -2.79 -8.64
CA TYR A 88 -2.43 -1.97 -9.36
C TYR A 88 -2.92 -0.54 -9.63
N GLN A 89 -4.22 -0.26 -9.46
CA GLN A 89 -4.79 1.08 -9.58
C GLN A 89 -4.18 2.09 -8.59
N TYR A 90 -3.56 1.57 -7.54
CA TYR A 90 -2.94 2.33 -6.46
C TYR A 90 -1.41 2.36 -6.54
N SER A 91 -0.85 2.10 -7.72
CA SER A 91 0.59 2.22 -7.97
C SER A 91 0.93 3.62 -8.44
N LEU A 92 2.13 4.10 -8.11
CA LEU A 92 2.68 5.36 -8.61
C LEU A 92 4.08 5.12 -9.17
N GLU A 93 4.55 6.03 -10.02
CA GLU A 93 5.96 6.07 -10.41
C GLU A 93 6.84 6.39 -9.20
N ASN A 94 8.01 5.76 -9.10
CA ASN A 94 8.90 5.89 -7.93
C ASN A 94 9.18 7.34 -7.52
N LYS A 95 9.43 8.23 -8.50
CA LYS A 95 9.68 9.66 -8.25
C LYS A 95 8.52 10.40 -7.55
N ASP A 96 7.31 9.83 -7.62
CA ASP A 96 6.07 10.42 -7.11
C ASP A 96 5.62 9.76 -5.79
N ILE A 97 6.17 8.58 -5.43
CA ILE A 97 5.90 7.91 -4.14
C ILE A 97 6.66 8.63 -3.03
N LYS A 98 6.07 9.70 -2.50
CA LYS A 98 6.63 10.51 -1.40
C LYS A 98 5.93 10.27 -0.07
N VAL A 99 4.60 10.38 -0.06
CA VAL A 99 3.76 10.16 1.12
C VAL A 99 2.46 9.50 0.72
N HIS A 100 2.07 8.45 1.43
CA HIS A 100 0.77 7.81 1.25
C HIS A 100 0.40 7.06 2.52
N GLY A 101 -0.88 6.70 2.67
CA GLY A 101 -1.33 6.16 3.93
C GLY A 101 -2.81 5.90 4.04
N TRP A 102 -3.25 5.84 5.28
CA TRP A 102 -4.61 5.54 5.69
C TRP A 102 -5.06 6.50 6.78
N ILE A 103 -6.33 6.84 6.76
CA ILE A 103 -7.00 7.68 7.73
C ILE A 103 -8.06 6.85 8.43
N SER A 104 -8.07 6.95 9.75
CA SER A 104 -9.11 6.43 10.62
C SER A 104 -10.00 7.61 11.05
N PRO A 105 -11.24 7.72 10.55
CA PRO A 105 -12.13 8.82 10.90
C PRO A 105 -12.53 8.81 12.38
N ASN A 106 -12.46 7.65 13.05
CA ASN A 106 -12.64 7.54 14.49
C ASN A 106 -11.68 6.45 15.00
N PRO A 107 -10.57 6.80 15.69
CA PRO A 107 -10.37 8.01 16.51
C PRO A 107 -9.65 9.22 15.87
N HIS A 108 -9.90 9.59 14.61
CA HIS A 108 -9.22 10.71 13.90
C HIS A 108 -7.69 10.60 13.89
N VAL A 109 -7.17 9.45 13.46
CA VAL A 109 -5.72 9.18 13.38
C VAL A 109 -5.34 8.81 11.95
N GLY A 110 -4.18 9.31 11.49
CA GLY A 110 -3.57 8.89 10.23
C GLY A 110 -2.37 7.96 10.45
N PHE A 111 -2.15 7.06 9.51
CA PHE A 111 -0.91 6.30 9.38
C PHE A 111 -0.29 6.60 8.03
N TRP A 112 0.97 7.00 8.00
CA TRP A 112 1.65 7.48 6.80
C TRP A 112 2.98 6.78 6.60
N ILE A 113 3.22 6.32 5.37
CA ILE A 113 4.56 6.00 4.88
C ILE A 113 5.13 7.28 4.28
N ILE A 114 6.36 7.61 4.65
CA ILE A 114 7.09 8.78 4.15
C ILE A 114 8.42 8.29 3.58
N THR A 115 8.63 8.51 2.29
CA THR A 115 9.86 8.17 1.60
C THR A 115 10.71 9.42 1.41
N GLY A 116 11.86 9.47 2.07
CA GLY A 116 12.77 10.63 2.04
C GLY A 116 13.79 10.62 0.90
N ALA A 117 14.04 9.48 0.26
CA ALA A 117 14.98 9.32 -0.83
C ALA A 117 14.59 8.13 -1.72
N ASP A 118 15.01 8.15 -2.98
CA ASP A 118 14.80 7.06 -3.94
C ASP A 118 16.06 6.23 -4.20
N GLU A 119 17.18 6.54 -3.53
CA GLU A 119 18.49 5.92 -3.80
C GLU A 119 18.53 4.39 -3.62
N PHE A 120 17.64 3.87 -2.78
CA PHE A 120 17.51 2.44 -2.51
C PHE A 120 16.58 1.72 -3.50
N ARG A 121 15.85 2.46 -4.35
CA ARG A 121 14.90 1.90 -5.30
C ARG A 121 15.60 1.51 -6.60
N SER A 122 15.23 0.35 -7.12
CA SER A 122 15.70 -0.15 -8.41
C SER A 122 14.74 0.20 -9.55
N GLY A 123 15.22 0.25 -10.79
CA GLY A 123 14.37 0.44 -11.97
C GLY A 123 14.07 1.90 -12.36
N GLY A 124 14.66 2.86 -11.65
CA GLY A 124 14.61 4.28 -12.03
C GLY A 124 13.29 4.99 -11.70
N PRO A 125 13.18 6.28 -12.08
CA PRO A 125 12.11 7.16 -11.60
C PRO A 125 10.71 6.82 -12.14
N ILE A 126 10.63 6.19 -13.33
CA ILE A 126 9.37 5.86 -14.01
C ILE A 126 8.84 4.46 -13.70
N ARG A 127 9.61 3.63 -12.98
CA ARG A 127 9.13 2.33 -12.54
C ARG A 127 7.95 2.54 -11.60
N GLN A 128 6.87 1.81 -11.83
CA GLN A 128 5.72 1.82 -10.94
C GLN A 128 5.89 0.81 -9.83
N ASP A 129 5.62 1.24 -8.60
CA ASP A 129 5.55 0.36 -7.45
C ASP A 129 4.28 0.63 -6.63
N LEU A 130 3.90 -0.36 -5.82
CA LEU A 130 2.68 -0.32 -5.03
C LEU A 130 2.83 0.64 -3.85
N THR A 131 1.75 1.36 -3.53
CA THR A 131 1.68 2.26 -2.38
C THR A 131 0.82 1.66 -1.25
N SER A 132 -0.30 2.30 -0.91
CA SER A 132 -1.35 1.74 -0.06
C SER A 132 -2.37 0.98 -0.92
N HIS A 133 -3.01 -0.05 -0.39
CA HIS A 133 -4.10 -0.74 -1.07
C HIS A 133 -5.06 -1.44 -0.09
N VAL A 134 -6.20 -1.90 -0.61
CA VAL A 134 -7.25 -2.60 0.14
C VAL A 134 -6.72 -3.64 1.16
N GLY A 135 -7.46 -3.76 2.27
CA GLY A 135 -7.06 -4.56 3.42
C GLY A 135 -6.07 -3.80 4.29
N PRO A 136 -6.49 -2.64 4.83
CA PRO A 136 -5.72 -1.42 5.04
C PRO A 136 -4.22 -1.66 5.17
N THR A 137 -3.58 -1.78 4.01
CA THR A 137 -2.16 -2.10 3.87
C THR A 137 -1.43 -0.87 3.36
N ALA A 138 -0.31 -0.55 3.98
CA ALA A 138 0.63 0.46 3.51
C ALA A 138 1.98 -0.20 3.24
N LEU A 139 2.55 0.05 2.06
CA LEU A 139 3.82 -0.55 1.63
C LEU A 139 4.91 0.51 1.57
N SER A 140 6.09 0.19 2.10
CA SER A 140 7.33 0.89 1.77
C SER A 140 8.10 0.01 0.80
N VAL A 141 8.20 0.47 -0.44
CA VAL A 141 8.91 -0.12 -1.57
C VAL A 141 10.20 0.62 -1.83
#